data_AF-A0A9N8MIG4-F1
#
_entry.id   AF-A0A9N8MIG4-F1
#
_cell.length_a   1.000
_cell.length_b   1.000
_cell.length_c   1.000
_cell.angle_alpha   90.00
_cell.angle_beta   90.00
_cell.angle_gamma   90.00
#
_symmetry.space_group_name_H-M   'P 1'
#
loop_
_entity.id
_entity.type
_entity.pdbx_description
1 polymer ?
#
loop_
_entity_poly.entity_id
_entity_poly.type
_entity_poly.pdbx_seq_one_letter_code
_entity_poly.pdbx_strand_id
1 'polypeptide(L)'
;MKTVFYYLIRKPTFISVINLLYFSYILFLIVYKLFYPPKIGSAYNMIIEMLLICSIVPLGLYIIDRLLVIKINNIKLTIIEVIVSATILLYYFMFVNPF
;
A
#
# COMPACT_ATOMS: atom_id res chain seq x y z
N MET A 1 -7.55 16.22 13.17
CA MET A 1 -7.88 14.83 12.79
C MET A 1 -9.07 14.70 11.84
N LYS A 2 -10.19 15.43 12.01
CA LYS A 2 -11.36 15.34 11.10
C LYS A 2 -11.03 15.58 9.62
N THR A 3 -10.14 16.51 9.32
CA THR A 3 -9.79 16.89 7.94
C THR A 3 -9.07 15.77 7.17
N VAL A 4 -8.22 14.99 7.84
CA VAL A 4 -7.44 13.91 7.21
C VAL A 4 -8.36 12.77 6.77
N PHE A 5 -9.24 12.31 7.68
CA PHE A 5 -10.23 11.28 7.37
C PHE A 5 -11.29 11.77 6.35
N TYR A 6 -11.67 13.05 6.40
CA TYR A 6 -12.61 13.63 5.45
C TYR A 6 -12.09 13.63 4.01
N TYR A 7 -10.80 13.95 3.81
CA TYR A 7 -10.16 13.84 2.49
C TYR A 7 -9.91 12.39 2.06
N LEU A 8 -9.67 11.49 3.02
CA LEU A 8 -9.52 10.04 2.79
C LEU A 8 -10.78 9.43 2.17
N ILE A 9 -11.96 9.80 2.69
CA ILE A 9 -13.26 9.24 2.28
C ILE A 9 -13.81 9.94 1.02
N ARG A 10 -13.54 11.24 0.83
CA ARG A 10 -14.19 12.04 -0.23
C ARG A 10 -13.44 12.04 -1.56
N LYS A 11 -12.14 11.71 -1.57
CA LYS A 11 -11.29 11.62 -2.78
C LYS A 11 -10.38 10.39 -2.71
N PRO A 12 -10.95 9.17 -2.88
CA PRO A 12 -10.13 7.98 -3.00
C PRO A 12 -9.33 8.05 -4.31
N THR A 13 -8.02 7.81 -4.22
CA THR A 13 -7.13 7.54 -5.37
C THR A 13 -6.77 6.06 -5.37
N PHE A 14 -6.17 5.58 -6.45
CA PHE A 14 -5.77 4.18 -6.57
C PHE A 14 -4.71 3.83 -5.51
N ILE A 15 -3.71 4.68 -5.32
CA ILE A 15 -2.67 4.50 -4.29
C ILE A 15 -3.29 4.47 -2.89
N SER A 16 -4.27 5.34 -2.62
CA SER A 16 -4.94 5.36 -1.32
C SER A 16 -5.74 4.08 -1.03
N VAL A 17 -6.40 3.50 -2.05
CA VAL A 17 -7.15 2.24 -1.87
C VAL A 17 -6.19 1.08 -1.62
N ILE A 18 -5.10 0.98 -2.38
CA ILE A 18 -4.07 -0.06 -2.17
C ILE A 18 -3.46 0.05 -0.78
N ASN A 19 -3.12 1.26 -0.34
CA ASN A 19 -2.54 1.45 0.99
C ASN A 19 -3.52 1.05 2.09
N LEU A 20 -4.81 1.38 1.95
CA LEU A 20 -5.82 0.96 2.92
C LEU A 20 -5.93 -0.57 2.98
N LEU A 21 -5.93 -1.24 1.83
CA LEU A 21 -5.93 -2.71 1.77
C LEU A 21 -4.67 -3.30 2.43
N TYR A 22 -3.49 -2.76 2.12
CA TYR A 22 -2.22 -3.20 2.69
C TYR A 22 -2.19 -3.07 4.21
N PHE A 23 -2.59 -1.93 4.77
CA PHE A 23 -2.64 -1.73 6.22
C PHE A 23 -3.70 -2.58 6.90
N SER A 24 -4.86 -2.80 6.25
CA SER A 24 -5.88 -3.73 6.76
C SER A 24 -5.35 -5.16 6.84
N TYR A 25 -4.55 -5.58 5.85
CA TYR A 25 -3.92 -6.89 5.81
C TYR A 25 -2.84 -7.04 6.90
N ILE A 26 -1.98 -6.04 7.10
CA ILE A 26 -1.01 -6.05 8.20
C ILE A 26 -1.72 -6.14 9.54
N LEU A 27 -2.78 -5.36 9.75
CA LEU A 27 -3.52 -5.38 11.00
C LEU A 27 -4.12 -6.77 11.26
N PHE A 28 -4.69 -7.38 10.22
CA PHE A 28 -5.17 -8.76 10.30
C PHE A 28 -4.04 -9.75 10.68
N LEU A 29 -2.86 -9.64 10.07
CA LEU A 29 -1.71 -10.48 10.40
C LEU A 29 -1.21 -10.29 11.83
N ILE A 30 -1.20 -9.06 12.34
CA ILE A 30 -0.83 -8.77 13.73
C ILE A 30 -1.80 -9.46 14.69
N VAL A 31 -3.11 -9.34 14.43
CA VAL A 31 -4.14 -9.98 15.24
C VAL A 31 -3.99 -11.50 15.17
N TYR A 32 -3.77 -12.06 13.98
CA TYR A 32 -3.55 -13.50 13.80
C TYR A 32 -2.32 -14.00 14.58
N LYS A 33 -1.21 -13.25 14.56
CA LYS A 33 0.01 -13.55 15.32
C LYS A 33 -0.22 -13.61 16.83
N LEU A 34 -1.19 -12.85 17.37
CA LEU A 34 -1.54 -12.91 18.79
C LEU A 34 -2.22 -14.24 19.17
N PHE A 35 -3.05 -14.80 18.28
CA PHE A 35 -3.72 -16.08 18.52
C PHE A 35 -2.82 -17.28 18.24
N TYR A 36 -1.95 -17.17 17.22
CA TYR A 36 -1.05 -18.23 16.79
C TYR A 36 0.39 -17.70 16.66
N PRO A 37 1.11 -17.56 17.79
CA PRO A 37 2.46 -17.02 17.78
C PRO A 37 3.40 -17.97 17.03
N PRO A 38 4.10 -17.47 16.00
CA PRO A 38 5.05 -18.29 15.25
C PRO A 38 6.30 -18.56 16.07
N LYS A 39 6.96 -19.69 15.78
CA LYS A 39 8.24 -20.03 16.41
C LYS A 39 9.27 -18.93 16.11
N ILE A 40 10.06 -18.57 17.12
CA ILE A 40 11.16 -17.60 17.00
C ILE A 40 12.13 -18.09 15.91
N GLY A 41 12.46 -17.22 14.96
CA GLY A 41 13.32 -17.54 13.82
C GLY A 41 12.64 -18.26 12.64
N SER A 42 11.33 -18.50 12.69
CA SER A 42 10.61 -19.05 11.54
C SER A 42 10.49 -18.03 10.40
N ALA A 43 10.50 -18.53 9.16
CA ALA A 43 10.34 -17.70 7.95
C ALA A 43 9.05 -16.85 8.00
N TYR A 44 7.97 -17.39 8.55
CA TYR A 44 6.71 -16.65 8.71
C TYR A 44 6.84 -15.45 9.64
N ASN A 45 7.56 -15.60 10.76
CA ASN A 45 7.80 -14.47 11.66
C ASN A 45 8.65 -13.38 11.00
N MET A 46 9.68 -13.79 10.25
CA MET A 46 10.53 -12.88 9.48
C MET A 46 9.75 -12.13 8.40
N ILE A 47 8.86 -12.79 7.68
CA ILE A 47 8.03 -12.15 6.63
C ILE A 47 7.11 -11.08 7.24
N ILE A 48 6.49 -11.35 8.39
CA ILE A 48 5.63 -10.37 9.08
C ILE A 48 6.43 -9.16 9.55
N GLU A 49 7.60 -9.39 10.16
CA GLU A 49 8.48 -8.32 10.62
C GLU A 49 9.01 -7.49 9.44
N MET A 50 9.37 -8.14 8.34
CA MET A 50 9.81 -7.47 7.12
C MET A 50 8.68 -6.65 6.50
N LEU A 51 7.46 -7.17 6.44
CA LEU A 51 6.27 -6.43 5.99
C LEU A 51 6.05 -5.17 6.84
N LEU A 52 6.21 -5.27 8.17
CA LEU A 52 6.11 -4.12 9.07
C LEU A 52 7.21 -3.08 8.83
N ILE A 53 8.46 -3.49 8.67
CA ILE A 53 9.57 -2.57 8.40
C ILE A 53 9.41 -1.91 7.02
N CYS A 54 9.07 -2.69 6.00
CA CYS A 54 8.84 -2.20 4.64
C CYS A 54 7.61 -1.32 4.53
N SER A 55 6.72 -1.26 5.54
CA SER A 55 5.53 -0.39 5.54
C SER A 55 5.85 1.11 5.46
N ILE A 56 7.10 1.51 5.70
CA ILE A 56 7.59 2.88 5.50
C ILE A 56 7.41 3.33 4.04
N VAL A 57 7.66 2.44 3.08
CA VAL A 57 7.56 2.73 1.64
C VAL A 57 6.11 3.08 1.23
N PRO A 58 5.09 2.24 1.51
CA PRO A 58 3.70 2.58 1.22
C PRO A 58 3.22 3.85 1.95
N LEU A 59 3.71 4.13 3.16
CA LEU A 59 3.42 5.40 3.85
C LEU A 59 4.01 6.61 3.13
N GLY A 60 5.25 6.51 2.64
CA GLY A 60 5.87 7.57 1.85
C GLY A 60 5.08 7.85 0.56
N LEU A 61 4.72 6.80 -0.17
CA LEU A 61 3.87 6.91 -1.37
C LEU A 61 2.50 7.51 -1.07
N TYR A 62 1.90 7.15 0.08
CA TYR A 62 0.64 7.73 0.52
C TYR A 62 0.72 9.25 0.71
N ILE A 63 1.79 9.72 1.36
CA ILE A 63 1.97 11.16 1.61
C ILE A 63 2.12 11.92 0.29
N ILE A 64 2.91 11.38 -0.64
CA ILE A 64 3.10 11.98 -1.98
C ILE A 64 1.76 12.03 -2.74
N ASP A 65 1.01 10.93 -2.74
CA ASP A 65 -0.32 10.85 -3.33
C ASP A 65 -1.25 11.94 -2.79
N ARG A 66 -1.32 12.11 -1.46
CA ARG A 66 -2.16 13.16 -0.85
C ARG A 66 -1.71 14.58 -1.24
N LEU A 67 -0.40 14.82 -1.38
CA LEU A 67 0.11 16.10 -1.87
C LEU A 67 -0.28 16.36 -3.34
N LEU A 68 -0.31 15.31 -4.17
CA LEU A 68 -0.72 15.42 -5.57
C LEU A 68 -2.22 15.65 -5.72
N VAL A 69 -3.06 15.02 -4.88
CA VAL A 69 -4.54 15.23 -4.87
C VAL A 69 -4.92 16.68 -4.54
N ILE A 70 -4.09 17.40 -3.79
CA ILE A 70 -4.31 18.83 -3.49
C ILE A 70 -4.06 19.68 -4.74
N LYS A 71 -3.11 19.29 -5.60
CA LYS A 71 -2.69 20.05 -6.79
C LYS A 71 -3.42 19.65 -8.07
N ILE A 72 -3.90 18.41 -8.16
CA ILE A 72 -4.43 17.79 -9.39
C ILE A 72 -5.85 17.26 -9.14
N ASN A 73 -6.69 17.26 -10.16
CA ASN A 73 -8.02 16.65 -10.06
C ASN A 73 -7.93 15.13 -9.79
N ASN A 74 -8.73 14.63 -8.85
CA ASN A 74 -8.66 13.26 -8.34
C ASN A 74 -8.82 12.19 -9.43
N ILE A 75 -9.72 12.42 -10.38
CA ILE A 75 -10.00 11.48 -11.48
C ILE A 75 -8.78 11.36 -12.40
N LYS A 76 -8.17 12.49 -12.77
CA LYS A 76 -6.98 12.50 -13.64
C LYS A 76 -5.80 11.84 -12.95
N LEU A 77 -5.61 12.11 -11.65
CA LEU A 77 -4.53 11.51 -10.88
C LEU A 77 -4.68 9.99 -10.78
N THR A 78 -5.90 9.50 -10.50
CA THR A 78 -6.19 8.06 -10.44
C THR A 78 -5.88 7.35 -11.76
N ILE A 79 -6.23 7.95 -12.91
CA ILE A 79 -5.92 7.38 -14.23
C ILE A 79 -4.39 7.27 -14.43
N ILE A 80 -3.64 8.32 -14.07
CA ILE A 80 -2.18 8.31 -14.17
C ILE A 80 -1.58 7.21 -13.27
N GLU A 81 -2.04 7.11 -12.02
CA GLU A 81 -1.59 6.09 -11.08
C GLU A 81 -1.82 4.68 -11.60
N VAL A 82 -3.01 4.41 -12.15
CA VAL A 82 -3.34 3.09 -12.72
C VAL A 82 -2.44 2.77 -13.91
N ILE A 83 -2.23 3.72 -14.83
CA ILE A 83 -1.37 3.52 -16.01
C ILE A 83 0.08 3.25 -15.58
N VAL A 84 0.61 4.05 -14.64
CA VAL A 84 1.97 3.89 -14.12
C VAL A 84 2.12 2.52 -13.45
N SER A 85 1.17 2.14 -12.59
CA SER A 85 1.20 0.86 -11.88
C SER A 85 1.10 -0.32 -12.85
N ALA A 86 0.21 -0.25 -13.84
CA ALA A 86 0.05 -1.28 -14.86
C ALA A 86 1.31 -1.42 -15.73
N THR A 87 1.95 -0.31 -16.10
CA THR A 87 3.19 -0.31 -16.88
C THR A 87 4.33 -0.93 -16.08
N ILE A 88 4.45 -0.61 -14.79
CA ILE A 88 5.46 -1.22 -13.91
C ILE A 88 5.22 -2.73 -13.78
N LEU A 89 3.97 -3.16 -13.59
CA LEU A 89 3.62 -4.57 -13.52
C LEU A 89 3.94 -5.30 -14.82
N LEU A 90 3.54 -4.75 -15.97
CA LEU A 90 3.85 -5.29 -17.28
C LEU A 90 5.36 -5.40 -17.50
N TYR A 91 6.12 -4.35 -17.18
CA TYR A 91 7.58 -4.38 -17.27
C TYR A 91 8.18 -5.50 -16.41
N TYR A 92 7.71 -5.64 -15.17
CA TYR A 92 8.18 -6.69 -14.28
C TYR A 92 7.92 -8.08 -14.85
N PHE A 93 6.70 -8.35 -15.32
CA PHE A 93 6.33 -9.65 -15.89
C PHE A 93 6.96 -9.94 -17.25
N MET A 94 7.30 -8.93 -18.04
CA MET A 94 7.89 -9.14 -19.36
C MET A 94 9.41 -9.22 -19.34
N PHE A 95 10.09 -8.49 -18.45
CA PHE A 95 11.55 -8.33 -18.50
C PHE A 95 12.28 -8.83 -17.25
N VAL A 96 11.70 -8.70 -16.06
CA VAL A 96 12.38 -9.06 -14.80
C VAL A 96 12.13 -10.52 -14.44
N ASN A 97 10.88 -10.95 -14.58
CA ASN A 97 10.47 -12.31 -14.34
C ASN A 97 9.53 -12.78 -15.45
N PRO A 98 10.05 -12.92 -16.69
CA PRO A 98 9.32 -13.59 -17.75
C PRO A 98 9.09 -15.03 -17.29
N PHE A 99 7.82 -15.42 -17.22
CA PHE A 99 7.36 -16.76 -16.82
C PHE A 99 8.23 -17.89 -17.39
#